data_AF-A0A5C6GYX7-F1
#
_entry.id   AF-A0A5C6GYX7-F1
#
_cell.length_a   1.000
_cell.length_b   1.000
_cell.length_c   1.000
_cell.angle_alpha   90.00
_cell.angle_beta   90.00
_cell.angle_gamma   90.00
#
_symmetry.space_group_name_H-M   'P 1'
#
loop_
_entity.id
_entity.type
_entity.pdbx_description
1 polymer ?
#
loop_
_entity_poly.entity_id
_entity_poly.type
_entity_poly.pdbx_seq_one_letter_code
_entity_poly.pdbx_strand_id
1 'polypeptide(L)'
;MSSDKEQTIPFLPTRLNRESSVYGGLSVSEFMLAAAMGFILGAVLGLLCCFALGFDFWLLIPSLAMLFCILSVVIGKVIIARLKRGKPEAYLNRMIEVKLDGILGGNRFISRQGTWSIRRVKK
;
A
#
# COMPACT_ATOMS: atom_id res chain seq x y z
N MET A 1 27.95 4.32 42.53
CA MET A 1 28.29 4.04 41.11
C MET A 1 27.48 2.84 40.67
N SER A 2 26.26 3.10 40.20
CA SER A 2 25.37 2.05 39.68
C SER A 2 25.87 1.67 38.30
N SER A 3 26.21 0.39 38.13
CA SER A 3 26.69 -0.17 36.88
C SER A 3 25.63 -0.01 35.80
N ASP A 4 25.95 0.81 34.79
CA ASP A 4 25.32 0.85 33.47
C ASP A 4 25.48 -0.52 32.81
N LYS A 5 24.73 -1.52 33.27
CA LYS A 5 24.52 -2.73 32.50
C LYS A 5 23.59 -2.33 31.36
N GLU A 6 24.22 -2.07 30.22
CA GLU A 6 23.58 -2.05 28.91
C GLU A 6 22.35 -2.96 28.93
N GLN A 7 21.17 -2.34 28.87
CA GLN A 7 19.91 -3.03 28.66
C GLN A 7 19.90 -3.56 27.22
N THR A 8 20.78 -4.50 26.90
CA THR A 8 20.81 -5.17 25.61
C THR A 8 19.61 -6.09 25.59
N ILE A 9 18.54 -5.60 24.97
CA ILE A 9 17.29 -6.31 24.80
C ILE A 9 17.62 -7.64 24.09
N PRO A 10 17.33 -8.81 24.69
CA PRO A 10 17.82 -10.10 24.20
C PRO A 10 17.16 -10.56 22.89
N PHE A 11 16.18 -9.80 22.41
CA PHE A 11 15.46 -10.07 21.18
C PHE A 11 15.59 -8.90 20.22
N LEU A 12 15.79 -9.19 18.95
CA LEU A 12 15.71 -8.20 17.90
C LEU A 12 14.24 -7.77 17.74
N PRO A 13 13.90 -6.48 17.86
CA PRO A 13 12.50 -6.02 17.78
C PRO A 13 12.00 -6.03 16.32
N THR A 14 11.83 -7.23 15.75
CA THR A 14 11.37 -7.43 14.36
C THR A 14 9.96 -6.89 14.12
N ARG A 15 9.14 -6.83 15.18
CA ARG A 15 7.79 -6.26 15.16
C ARG A 15 7.80 -4.73 15.00
N LEU A 16 8.88 -4.04 15.37
CA LEU A 16 8.93 -2.58 15.35
C LEU A 16 9.00 -2.03 13.91
N ASN A 17 9.65 -2.78 13.02
CA ASN A 17 9.76 -2.41 11.62
C ASN A 17 8.59 -2.91 10.76
N ARG A 18 7.62 -3.59 11.40
CA ARG A 18 6.45 -4.15 10.75
C ARG A 18 5.31 -3.15 10.83
N GLU A 19 4.74 -2.86 9.68
CA GLU A 19 3.49 -2.13 9.56
C GLU A 19 2.35 -2.83 10.32
N SER A 20 1.58 -2.05 11.09
CA SER A 20 0.46 -2.58 11.87
C SER A 20 -0.67 -3.05 10.96
N SER A 21 -1.29 -4.17 11.33
CA SER A 21 -2.51 -4.65 10.66
C SER A 21 -3.72 -3.93 11.24
N VAL A 22 -4.53 -3.31 10.39
CA VAL A 22 -5.71 -2.53 10.80
C VAL A 22 -6.98 -3.36 10.74
N TYR A 23 -7.24 -4.00 9.60
CA TYR A 23 -8.50 -4.71 9.35
C TYR A 23 -8.25 -6.04 8.65
N GLY A 24 -8.67 -7.15 9.26
CA GLY A 24 -8.64 -8.48 8.62
C GLY A 24 -7.27 -8.94 8.08
N GLY A 25 -6.16 -8.43 8.63
CA GLY A 25 -4.79 -8.72 8.17
C GLY A 25 -4.24 -7.79 7.08
N LEU A 26 -5.00 -6.76 6.66
CA LEU A 26 -4.49 -5.67 5.84
C LEU A 26 -3.62 -4.73 6.68
N SER A 27 -2.51 -4.28 6.12
CA SER A 27 -1.74 -3.18 6.70
C SER A 27 -2.43 -1.82 6.46
N VAL A 28 -1.98 -0.78 7.17
CA VAL A 28 -2.53 0.58 7.02
C VAL A 28 -2.48 1.06 5.57
N SER A 29 -1.34 0.88 4.88
CA SER A 29 -1.15 1.34 3.51
C SER A 29 -2.06 0.60 2.52
N GLU A 30 -2.22 -0.71 2.69
CA GLU A 30 -3.07 -1.53 1.85
C GLU A 30 -4.54 -1.22 2.04
N PHE A 31 -4.94 -0.98 3.28
CA PHE A 31 -6.29 -0.53 3.61
C PHE A 31 -6.57 0.82 2.95
N MET A 32 -5.67 1.80 3.11
CA MET A 32 -5.84 3.12 2.49
C MET A 32 -5.88 3.03 0.96
N LEU A 33 -5.06 2.18 0.34
CA LEU A 33 -5.04 2.00 -1.11
C LEU A 33 -6.33 1.35 -1.61
N ALA A 34 -6.82 0.29 -0.94
CA ALA A 34 -8.09 -0.33 -1.29
C ALA A 34 -9.27 0.64 -1.13
N ALA A 35 -9.29 1.42 -0.05
CA ALA A 35 -10.29 2.45 0.20
C ALA A 35 -10.25 3.56 -0.87
N ALA A 36 -9.07 4.10 -1.17
CA ALA A 36 -8.90 5.14 -2.19
C ALA A 36 -9.32 4.66 -3.57
N MET A 37 -8.94 3.45 -3.98
CA MET A 37 -9.36 2.86 -5.26
C MET A 37 -10.88 2.68 -5.35
N GLY A 38 -11.52 2.21 -4.28
CA GLY A 38 -12.98 2.09 -4.21
C GLY A 38 -13.68 3.43 -4.24
N PHE A 39 -13.16 4.42 -3.51
CA PHE A 39 -13.69 5.77 -3.48
C PHE A 39 -13.62 6.44 -4.86
N ILE A 40 -12.48 6.36 -5.54
CA ILE A 40 -12.31 6.91 -6.89
C ILE A 40 -13.26 6.21 -7.87
N LEU A 41 -13.34 4.88 -7.83
CA LEU A 41 -14.23 4.13 -8.70
C LEU A 41 -15.70 4.50 -8.47
N GLY A 42 -16.14 4.59 -7.21
CA GLY A 42 -17.49 4.98 -6.84
C GLY A 42 -17.82 6.42 -7.21
N ALA A 43 -16.85 7.34 -7.07
CA ALA A 43 -17.02 8.73 -7.47
C ALA A 43 -17.15 8.86 -9.00
N VAL A 44 -16.34 8.14 -9.77
CA VAL A 44 -16.44 8.10 -11.25
C VAL A 44 -17.78 7.52 -11.67
N LEU A 45 -18.22 6.41 -11.06
CA LEU A 45 -19.53 5.82 -11.34
C LEU A 45 -20.67 6.77 -10.97
N GLY A 46 -20.58 7.45 -9.82
CA GLY A 46 -21.57 8.46 -9.42
C GLY A 46 -21.61 9.66 -10.36
N LEU A 47 -20.47 10.09 -10.88
CA LEU A 47 -20.38 11.14 -11.89
C LEU A 47 -21.06 10.71 -13.20
N LEU A 48 -20.80 9.47 -13.65
CA LEU A 48 -21.45 8.91 -14.83
C LEU A 48 -22.96 8.79 -14.65
N CYS A 49 -23.42 8.37 -13.46
CA CYS A 49 -24.85 8.35 -13.11
C CYS A 49 -25.47 9.75 -13.13
N CYS A 50 -24.77 10.76 -12.60
CA CYS A 50 -25.22 12.15 -12.64
C CYS A 50 -25.36 12.66 -14.08
N PHE A 51 -24.40 12.32 -14.96
CA PHE A 51 -24.47 12.68 -16.37
C PHE A 51 -25.62 11.98 -17.10
N ALA A 52 -25.92 10.72 -16.76
CA ALA A 52 -26.96 9.93 -17.39
C ALA A 52 -28.39 10.27 -16.91
N LEU A 53 -28.57 10.56 -15.62
CA LEU A 53 -29.88 10.77 -14.99
C LEU A 53 -30.25 12.26 -14.86
N GLY A 54 -29.30 13.17 -15.07
CA GLY A 54 -29.47 14.61 -14.90
C GLY A 54 -28.83 15.13 -13.61
N PHE A 55 -28.53 16.43 -13.60
CA PHE A 55 -27.74 17.09 -12.54
C PHE A 55 -28.43 17.14 -11.17
N ASP A 56 -29.75 16.91 -11.13
CA ASP A 56 -30.52 16.84 -9.88
C ASP A 56 -30.08 15.69 -8.97
N PHE A 57 -29.42 14.67 -9.53
CA PHE A 57 -28.94 13.50 -8.80
C PHE A 57 -27.49 13.63 -8.28
N TRP A 58 -27.02 14.85 -8.01
CA TRP A 58 -25.63 15.09 -7.57
C TRP A 58 -25.24 14.32 -6.29
N LEU A 59 -26.21 14.03 -5.40
CA LEU A 59 -26.01 13.25 -4.18
C LEU A 59 -25.59 11.79 -4.45
N LEU A 60 -25.77 11.28 -5.68
CA LEU A 60 -25.28 9.96 -6.07
C LEU A 60 -23.75 9.88 -6.05
N ILE A 61 -23.05 11.00 -6.23
CA ILE A 61 -21.59 11.05 -6.24
C ILE A 61 -21.00 10.65 -4.88
N PRO A 62 -21.28 11.37 -3.77
CA PRO A 62 -20.72 11.01 -2.47
C PRO A 62 -21.27 9.68 -1.93
N SER A 63 -22.52 9.33 -2.24
CA SER A 63 -23.12 8.07 -1.77
C SER A 63 -22.49 6.84 -2.44
N LEU A 64 -22.33 6.85 -3.76
CA LEU A 64 -21.64 5.76 -4.47
C LEU A 64 -20.16 5.72 -4.13
N ALA A 65 -19.49 6.88 -3.99
CA ALA A 65 -18.10 6.92 -3.56
C ALA A 65 -17.88 6.21 -2.21
N MET A 66 -18.72 6.48 -1.21
CA MET A 66 -18.62 5.79 0.09
C MET A 66 -19.05 4.33 0.03
N LEU A 67 -20.10 4.00 -0.72
CA LEU A 67 -20.54 2.61 -0.87
C LEU A 67 -19.43 1.74 -1.48
N PHE A 68 -18.80 2.20 -2.57
CA PHE A 68 -17.70 1.49 -3.20
C PHE A 68 -16.42 1.50 -2.37
N CYS A 69 -16.16 2.55 -1.59
CA CYS A 69 -15.05 2.58 -0.62
C CYS A 69 -15.17 1.46 0.42
N ILE A 70 -16.36 1.26 1.00
CA ILE A 70 -16.59 0.17 1.96
C ILE A 70 -16.50 -1.19 1.27
N LEU A 71 -17.15 -1.33 0.10
CA LEU A 71 -17.18 -2.58 -0.64
C LEU A 71 -15.76 -3.02 -1.07
N SER A 72 -14.94 -2.09 -1.55
CA SER A 72 -13.57 -2.38 -1.98
C SER A 72 -12.69 -2.86 -0.83
N VAL A 73 -12.85 -2.32 0.38
CA VAL A 73 -12.11 -2.78 1.57
C VAL A 73 -12.57 -4.19 1.97
N VAL A 74 -13.87 -4.44 2.01
CA VAL A 74 -14.44 -5.74 2.41
C VAL A 74 -14.02 -6.85 1.43
N ILE A 75 -14.03 -6.56 0.13
CA ILE A 75 -13.57 -7.51 -0.91
C ILE A 75 -12.03 -7.59 -0.93
N GLY A 76 -11.38 -6.44 -0.79
CA GLY A 76 -9.92 -6.27 -0.82
C GLY A 76 -9.21 -7.15 0.19
N LYS A 77 -9.80 -7.38 1.39
CA LYS A 77 -9.24 -8.29 2.39
C LYS A 77 -8.98 -9.70 1.84
N VAL A 78 -9.91 -10.24 1.05
CA VAL A 78 -9.82 -11.61 0.52
C VAL A 78 -8.82 -11.65 -0.62
N ILE A 79 -8.86 -10.65 -1.51
CA ILE A 79 -7.95 -10.56 -2.66
C ILE A 79 -6.50 -10.40 -2.18
N ILE A 80 -6.26 -9.47 -1.26
CA ILE A 80 -4.91 -9.20 -0.72
C ILE A 80 -4.41 -10.38 0.10
N ALA A 81 -5.27 -11.03 0.92
CA ALA A 81 -4.89 -12.24 1.63
C ALA A 81 -4.47 -13.37 0.68
N ARG A 82 -5.15 -13.52 -0.48
CA ARG A 82 -4.74 -14.48 -1.52
C ARG A 82 -3.42 -14.08 -2.18
N LEU A 83 -3.25 -12.80 -2.51
CA LEU A 83 -2.05 -12.29 -3.18
C LEU A 83 -0.80 -12.39 -2.29
N LYS A 84 -0.97 -12.28 -0.97
CA LYS A 84 0.09 -12.43 0.03
C LYS A 84 0.48 -13.88 0.32
N ARG A 85 -0.25 -14.89 -0.19
CA ARG A 85 0.08 -16.30 0.11
C ARG A 85 1.48 -16.65 -0.39
N GLY A 86 2.33 -17.11 0.52
CA GLY A 86 3.71 -17.51 0.21
C GLY A 86 4.65 -16.35 -0.15
N LYS A 87 4.25 -15.10 0.09
CA LYS A 87 5.10 -13.91 -0.13
C LYS A 87 5.63 -13.36 1.21
N PRO A 88 6.82 -12.76 1.22
CA PRO A 88 7.38 -12.15 2.43
C PRO A 88 6.54 -10.94 2.90
N GLU A 89 6.72 -10.57 4.17
CA GLU A 89 6.06 -9.40 4.76
C GLU A 89 6.48 -8.11 4.03
N ALA A 90 5.58 -7.12 3.93
CA ALA A 90 5.75 -5.87 3.16
C ALA A 90 6.00 -6.01 1.64
N TYR A 91 5.88 -7.21 1.06
CA TYR A 91 6.10 -7.45 -0.38
C TYR A 91 5.25 -6.54 -1.28
N LEU A 92 3.95 -6.42 -0.98
CA LEU A 92 3.02 -5.66 -1.82
C LEU A 92 3.36 -4.17 -1.83
N ASN A 93 3.62 -3.59 -0.66
CA ASN A 93 4.06 -2.20 -0.54
C ASN A 93 5.35 -1.96 -1.32
N ARG A 94 6.34 -2.85 -1.19
CA ARG A 94 7.59 -2.72 -1.92
C ARG A 94 7.41 -2.83 -3.43
N MET A 95 6.52 -3.73 -3.88
CA MET A 95 6.19 -3.88 -5.29
C MET A 95 5.50 -2.62 -5.85
N ILE A 96 4.60 -2.01 -5.08
CA ILE A 96 3.93 -0.75 -5.45
C ILE A 96 4.96 0.38 -5.52
N GLU A 97 5.84 0.51 -4.52
CA GLU A 97 6.91 1.52 -4.55
C GLU A 97 7.80 1.40 -5.79
N VAL A 98 8.23 0.18 -6.14
CA VAL A 98 9.09 -0.07 -7.31
C VAL A 98 8.35 0.27 -8.61
N LYS A 99 7.07 -0.07 -8.72
CA LYS A 99 6.27 0.27 -9.90
C LYS A 99 6.06 1.78 -10.03
N LEU A 100 5.75 2.47 -8.93
CA LEU A 100 5.58 3.91 -8.93
C LEU A 100 6.90 4.61 -9.28
N ASP A 101 8.03 4.19 -8.69
CA ASP A 101 9.36 4.74 -9.00
C ASP A 101 9.68 4.60 -10.49
N GLY A 102 9.36 3.44 -11.09
CA GLY A 102 9.51 3.24 -12.54
C GLY A 102 8.62 4.13 -13.41
N ILE A 103 7.37 4.37 -13.01
CA ILE A 103 6.42 5.24 -13.76
C ILE A 103 6.80 6.72 -13.60
N LEU A 104 7.23 7.15 -12.42
CA LEU A 104 7.62 8.52 -12.10
C LEU A 104 9.06 8.86 -12.55
N GLY A 105 9.78 7.91 -13.17
CA GLY A 105 11.17 8.10 -13.60
C GLY A 105 12.15 8.28 -12.44
N GLY A 106 11.78 7.79 -11.26
CA GLY A 106 12.62 7.80 -10.08
C GLY A 106 13.82 6.85 -10.22
N ASN A 107 14.85 7.13 -9.45
CA ASN A 107 16.06 6.31 -9.37
C ASN A 107 16.33 5.88 -7.91
N ARG A 108 15.24 5.66 -7.15
CA ARG A 108 15.32 5.27 -5.74
C ARG A 108 15.71 3.81 -5.60
N PHE A 109 15.38 3.00 -6.61
CA PHE A 109 15.75 1.59 -6.67
C PHE A 109 16.92 1.34 -7.62
N ILE A 110 17.80 0.41 -7.23
CA ILE A 110 18.88 -0.05 -8.08
C ILE A 110 18.28 -0.96 -9.16
N SER A 111 18.03 -0.41 -10.34
CA SER A 111 17.59 -1.14 -11.54
C SER A 111 18.74 -1.59 -12.43
N ARG A 112 19.97 -1.20 -12.11
CA ARG A 112 21.16 -1.53 -12.92
C ARG A 112 21.55 -3.00 -12.75
N GLN A 113 21.86 -3.65 -13.86
CA GLN A 113 22.53 -4.95 -13.88
C GLN A 113 24.02 -4.74 -14.15
N GLY A 114 24.87 -5.55 -13.52
CA GLY A 114 26.32 -5.45 -13.68
C GLY A 114 27.04 -6.57 -12.95
N THR A 115 28.31 -6.79 -13.29
CA THR A 115 29.16 -7.76 -12.61
C THR A 115 29.59 -7.21 -11.26
N TRP A 116 29.64 -8.09 -10.25
CA TRP A 116 30.17 -7.74 -8.95
C TRP A 116 31.68 -7.53 -9.09
N SER A 117 32.15 -6.32 -8.75
CA SER A 117 33.57 -5.98 -8.70
C SER A 117 33.93 -5.61 -7.26
N ILE A 118 35.04 -6.15 -6.78
CA ILE A 118 35.59 -5.84 -5.45
C ILE A 118 36.37 -4.52 -5.48
N ARG A 119 36.73 -4.03 -6.68
CA ARG A 119 37.51 -2.80 -6.86
C ARG A 119 36.59 -1.61 -7.05
N ARG A 120 36.79 -0.52 -6.29
CA ARG A 120 36.12 0.77 -6.57
C ARG A 120 36.64 1.31 -7.90
N VAL A 121 35.79 1.32 -8.90
CA VAL A 121 36.08 1.97 -10.18
C VAL A 121 35.76 3.45 -10.00
N LYS A 122 36.74 4.33 -10.14
CA LYS A 122 36.47 5.78 -10.22
C LYS A 122 35.69 6.01 -11.52
N LYS A 123 34.54 6.67 -11.40
CA LYS A 123 33.66 7.00 -12.51
C LYS A 123 34.19 8.22 -13.25
#